data_AF-A0AAE0LBF6-F1
#
_entry.id   AF-A0AAE0LBF6-F1
#
_cell.length_a   1.000
_cell.length_b   1.000
_cell.length_c   1.000
_cell.angle_alpha   90.00
_cell.angle_beta   90.00
_cell.angle_gamma   90.00
#
_symmetry.space_group_name_H-M   'P 1'
#
loop_
_entity.id
_entity.type
_entity.pdbx_description
1 polymer ?
#
loop_
_entity_poly.entity_id
_entity_poly.type
_entity_poly.pdbx_seq_one_letter_code
_entity_poly.pdbx_strand_id
1 'polypeptide(L)'
;MYQALQKKVGIQNAIVELGYSFVHGLHKCSYDADCELFLKILMGEVNEEVYHEQNRLQSDLNDMFVMLDQAGNANRTTGKLFKDELIVALQGFFPDKSEERMTALKASIDEDVEGDIIEYRVLFEEDREYNQGSFAEEVKDQQLQERVDYLNTLENSMWQQVDEDYMINDVGIMRAFRAVDSNITKDTLKFYLERCFNGKYKDGDLVDVLQAMNRVRKGVVKKESKFKSAGSVLMKAAKNGKQNKGALDALEAVRAMWIEKEMAGTRLKIPDGEAPPPAVAQAFLGHMLEGAVTKKVDAALANGETPGGDAPTE
;
A
#
# COMPACT_ATOMS: atom_id res chain seq x y z
N MET A 1 24.32 -17.96 -7.01
CA MET A 1 24.37 -19.16 -6.13
C MET A 1 25.60 -20.04 -6.34
N TYR A 2 25.79 -20.67 -7.51
CA TYR A 2 26.90 -21.61 -7.76
C TYR A 2 28.29 -21.06 -7.37
N GLN A 3 28.63 -19.84 -7.78
CA GLN A 3 29.90 -19.21 -7.42
C GLN A 3 30.07 -18.99 -5.90
N ALA A 4 28.97 -18.73 -5.17
CA ALA A 4 29.01 -18.57 -3.72
C ALA A 4 29.21 -19.91 -3.01
N LEU A 5 28.54 -20.98 -3.47
CA LEU A 5 28.72 -22.34 -2.97
C LEU A 5 30.12 -22.88 -3.30
N GLN A 6 30.63 -22.58 -4.49
CA GLN A 6 31.97 -22.93 -4.93
C GLN A 6 33.05 -22.32 -4.03
N LYS A 7 32.90 -21.04 -3.66
CA LYS A 7 33.82 -20.37 -2.73
C LYS A 7 33.78 -20.96 -1.31
N LYS A 8 32.64 -21.48 -0.87
CA LYS A 8 32.47 -22.05 0.49
C LYS A 8 32.94 -23.50 0.62
N VAL A 9 32.64 -24.34 -0.38
CA VAL A 9 32.82 -25.80 -0.27
C VAL A 9 33.94 -26.34 -1.16
N GLY A 10 34.21 -25.72 -2.31
CA GLY A 10 35.30 -26.09 -3.22
C GLY A 10 35.15 -27.42 -3.97
N ILE A 11 34.30 -28.35 -3.51
CA ILE A 11 34.11 -29.70 -4.06
C ILE A 11 32.82 -29.75 -4.89
N GLN A 12 32.93 -30.12 -6.17
CA GLN A 12 31.80 -30.14 -7.12
C GLN A 12 30.60 -30.96 -6.67
N ASN A 13 30.79 -32.20 -6.21
CA ASN A 13 29.68 -33.05 -5.75
C ASN A 13 28.96 -32.44 -4.55
N ALA A 14 29.72 -31.89 -3.59
CA ALA A 14 29.13 -31.25 -2.42
C ALA A 14 28.41 -29.93 -2.77
N ILE A 15 28.87 -29.21 -3.80
CA ILE A 15 28.15 -28.03 -4.33
C ILE A 15 26.79 -28.45 -4.91
N VAL A 16 26.74 -29.55 -5.64
CA VAL A 16 25.51 -30.09 -6.22
C VAL A 16 24.55 -30.55 -5.12
N GLU A 17 25.01 -31.36 -4.16
CA GLU A 17 24.19 -31.83 -3.02
C GLU A 17 23.67 -30.68 -2.17
N LEU A 18 24.51 -29.69 -1.88
CA LEU A 18 24.12 -28.52 -1.10
C LEU A 18 23.15 -27.63 -1.90
N GLY A 19 23.38 -27.47 -3.20
CA GLY A 19 22.46 -26.76 -4.10
C GLY A 19 21.08 -27.39 -4.14
N TYR A 20 21.00 -28.72 -4.29
CA TYR A 20 19.73 -29.45 -4.26
C TYR A 20 19.05 -29.36 -2.90
N SER A 21 19.80 -29.56 -1.81
CA SER A 21 19.26 -29.48 -0.45
C SER A 21 18.70 -28.09 -0.16
N PHE A 22 19.37 -27.04 -0.63
CA PHE A 22 18.93 -25.66 -0.45
C PHE A 22 17.67 -25.36 -1.25
N VAL A 23 17.63 -25.69 -2.55
CA VAL A 23 16.44 -25.51 -3.39
C VAL A 23 15.26 -26.33 -2.85
N HIS A 24 15.51 -27.56 -2.40
CA HIS A 24 14.48 -28.39 -1.76
C HIS A 24 13.97 -27.78 -0.45
N GLY A 25 14.85 -27.15 0.33
CA GLY A 25 14.47 -26.38 1.52
C GLY A 25 13.54 -25.23 1.18
N LEU A 26 13.88 -24.43 0.16
CA LEU A 26 13.04 -23.33 -0.32
C LEU A 26 11.67 -23.81 -0.79
N HIS A 27 11.60 -24.94 -1.50
CA HIS A 27 10.32 -25.54 -1.89
C HIS A 27 9.47 -25.97 -0.70
N LYS A 28 10.08 -26.46 0.39
CA LYS A 28 9.34 -26.82 1.60
C LYS A 28 8.87 -25.60 2.40
N CYS A 29 9.63 -24.52 2.35
CA CYS A 29 9.33 -23.26 2.98
C CYS A 29 8.56 -22.30 2.06
N SER A 30 7.99 -22.77 0.95
CA SER A 30 7.26 -21.89 0.02
C SER A 30 5.93 -21.36 0.55
N TYR A 31 5.58 -21.69 1.80
CA TYR A 31 4.48 -21.06 2.53
C TYR A 31 4.86 -19.69 3.09
N ASP A 32 6.16 -19.39 3.17
CA ASP A 32 6.72 -18.10 3.58
C ASP A 32 6.95 -17.25 2.33
N ALA A 33 6.51 -15.99 2.36
CA ALA A 33 6.48 -15.15 1.17
C ALA A 33 7.89 -14.81 0.66
N ASP A 34 8.85 -14.66 1.58
CA ASP A 34 10.25 -14.37 1.25
C ASP A 34 10.92 -15.58 0.61
N CYS A 35 10.68 -16.78 1.14
CA CYS A 35 11.16 -18.03 0.57
C CYS A 35 10.57 -18.28 -0.82
N GLU A 36 9.28 -18.03 -1.02
CA GLU A 36 8.62 -18.15 -2.31
C GLU A 36 9.22 -17.16 -3.33
N LEU A 37 9.32 -15.87 -2.97
CA LEU A 37 9.85 -14.85 -3.87
C LEU A 37 11.32 -15.11 -4.19
N PHE A 38 12.13 -15.48 -3.19
CA PHE A 38 13.53 -15.81 -3.39
C PHE A 38 13.70 -17.01 -4.32
N LEU A 39 12.86 -18.04 -4.19
CA LEU A 39 12.84 -19.18 -5.09
C LEU A 39 12.50 -18.75 -6.53
N LYS A 40 11.47 -17.91 -6.72
CA LYS A 40 11.13 -17.38 -8.06
C LYS A 40 12.27 -16.57 -8.67
N ILE A 41 12.98 -15.78 -7.87
CA ILE A 41 14.16 -15.03 -8.32
C ILE A 41 15.30 -15.98 -8.69
N LEU A 42 15.56 -16.99 -7.86
CA LEU A 42 16.60 -17.98 -8.09
C LEU A 42 16.35 -18.80 -9.36
N MET A 43 15.10 -19.12 -9.66
CA MET A 43 14.67 -19.80 -10.89
C MET A 43 14.64 -18.88 -12.12
N GLY A 44 14.85 -17.57 -11.93
CA GLY A 44 14.84 -16.57 -13.01
C GLY A 44 13.44 -16.25 -13.54
N GLU A 45 12.39 -16.61 -12.79
CA GLU A 45 10.99 -16.32 -13.12
C GLU A 45 10.68 -14.83 -12.87
N VAL A 46 11.33 -14.24 -11.87
CA VAL A 46 11.13 -12.86 -11.42
C VAL A 46 12.50 -12.19 -11.21
N ASN A 47 12.64 -10.91 -11.53
CA ASN A 47 13.85 -10.14 -11.22
C ASN A 47 13.88 -9.72 -9.74
N GLU A 48 15.09 -9.58 -9.21
CA GLU A 48 15.37 -9.06 -7.87
C GLU A 48 14.76 -7.67 -7.60
N GLU A 49 14.49 -6.88 -8.64
CA GLU A 49 13.78 -5.60 -8.50
C GLU A 49 12.41 -5.73 -7.81
N VAL A 50 11.73 -6.87 -7.95
CA VAL A 50 10.42 -7.13 -7.31
C VAL A 50 10.57 -7.25 -5.79
N TYR A 51 11.66 -7.85 -5.31
CA TYR A 51 11.97 -7.89 -3.88
C TYR A 51 12.19 -6.47 -3.32
N HIS A 52 12.92 -5.62 -4.04
CA HIS A 52 13.09 -4.23 -3.63
C HIS A 52 11.77 -3.43 -3.64
N GLU A 53 10.85 -3.73 -4.56
CA GLU A 53 9.53 -3.11 -4.58
C GLU A 53 8.68 -3.53 -3.37
N GLN A 54 8.75 -4.79 -2.96
CA GLN A 54 8.06 -5.30 -1.77
C GLN A 54 8.59 -4.66 -0.48
N ASN A 55 9.92 -4.60 -0.31
CA ASN A 55 10.52 -3.89 0.83
C ASN A 55 10.14 -2.41 0.85
N ARG A 56 10.06 -1.77 -0.33
CA ARG A 56 9.61 -0.39 -0.44
C ARG A 56 8.15 -0.23 -0.04
N LEU A 57 7.28 -1.17 -0.40
CA LEU A 57 5.87 -1.16 0.02
C LEU A 57 5.75 -1.19 1.55
N GLN A 58 6.49 -2.08 2.21
CA GLN A 58 6.50 -2.15 3.67
C GLN A 58 7.04 -0.86 4.30
N SER A 59 8.13 -0.31 3.77
CA SER A 59 8.66 0.98 4.23
C SER A 59 7.63 2.10 4.06
N ASP A 60 6.94 2.16 2.91
CA ASP A 60 5.92 3.18 2.64
C ASP A 60 4.71 3.05 3.59
N LEU A 61 4.34 1.82 3.99
CA LEU A 61 3.30 1.58 4.99
C LEU A 61 3.73 1.99 6.40
N ASN A 62 4.94 1.63 6.80
CA ASN A 62 5.49 2.02 8.11
C ASN A 62 5.61 3.55 8.22
N ASP A 63 6.09 4.22 7.17
CA ASP A 63 6.15 5.69 7.12
C ASP A 63 4.76 6.30 7.27
N MET A 64 3.73 5.73 6.62
CA MET A 64 2.34 6.17 6.79
C MET A 64 1.87 6.01 8.24
N PHE A 65 2.17 4.89 8.91
CA PHE A 65 1.80 4.69 10.33
C PHE A 65 2.49 5.71 11.25
N VAL A 66 3.79 5.97 11.04
CA VAL A 66 4.52 6.99 11.80
C VAL A 66 3.90 8.37 11.60
N MET A 67 3.48 8.70 10.38
CA MET A 67 2.82 9.97 10.09
C MET A 67 1.45 10.11 10.78
N LEU A 68 0.65 9.04 10.81
CA LEU A 68 -0.64 9.02 11.51
C LEU A 68 -0.47 9.21 13.01
N ASP A 69 0.52 8.54 13.60
CA ASP A 69 0.84 8.62 15.03
C ASP A 69 1.25 10.05 15.39
N GLN A 70 2.15 10.65 14.60
CA GLN A 70 2.55 12.04 14.79
C GLN A 70 1.38 13.02 14.65
N ALA A 71 0.47 12.78 13.70
CA ALA A 71 -0.71 13.61 13.50
C ALA A 71 -1.66 13.58 14.71
N GLY A 72 -1.88 12.40 15.29
CA GLY A 72 -2.70 12.24 16.50
C GLY A 72 -2.04 12.76 17.78
N ASN A 73 -0.70 12.76 17.85
CA ASN A 73 0.05 12.99 19.10
C ASN A 73 0.90 14.27 19.10
N ALA A 74 0.38 15.37 18.55
CA ALA A 74 1.05 16.68 18.55
C ALA A 74 2.51 16.64 18.02
N ASN A 75 2.72 15.93 16.90
CA ASN A 75 4.01 15.67 16.26
C ASN A 75 5.00 14.85 17.09
N ARG A 76 4.55 14.11 18.10
CA ARG A 76 5.36 13.12 18.82
C ARG A 76 5.05 11.73 18.28
N THR A 77 6.08 10.93 18.10
CA THR A 77 5.93 9.51 17.74
C THR A 77 5.79 8.71 19.04
N THR A 78 4.62 8.13 19.26
CA THR A 78 4.33 7.29 20.44
C THR A 78 4.55 5.81 20.16
N GLY A 79 4.57 5.40 18.89
CA GLY A 79 4.58 4.00 18.48
C GLY A 79 3.22 3.32 18.55
N LYS A 80 2.14 4.07 18.83
CA LYS A 80 0.80 3.53 19.08
C LYS A 80 -0.24 4.20 18.18
N LEU A 81 -1.20 3.40 17.69
CA LEU A 81 -2.33 3.86 16.88
C LEU A 81 -3.60 3.13 17.30
N PHE A 82 -4.76 3.76 17.14
CA PHE A 82 -6.02 3.04 17.25
C PHE A 82 -6.25 2.17 16.01
N LYS A 83 -6.76 0.96 16.23
CA LYS A 83 -7.04 -0.03 15.17
C LYS A 83 -7.94 0.53 14.08
N ASP A 84 -9.03 1.20 14.46
CA ASP A 84 -9.95 1.83 13.50
C ASP A 84 -9.27 2.89 12.62
N GLU A 85 -8.39 3.71 13.19
CA GLU A 85 -7.65 4.74 12.45
C GLU A 85 -6.67 4.10 11.44
N LEU A 86 -5.98 3.04 11.86
CA LEU A 86 -5.07 2.28 11.02
C LEU A 86 -5.82 1.62 9.86
N ILE A 87 -6.98 1.02 10.11
CA ILE A 87 -7.81 0.39 9.08
C ILE A 87 -8.28 1.41 8.04
N VAL A 88 -8.77 2.57 8.48
CA VAL A 88 -9.18 3.66 7.57
C VAL A 88 -7.99 4.14 6.74
N ALA A 89 -6.80 4.23 7.34
CA ALA A 89 -5.59 4.60 6.61
C ALA A 89 -5.19 3.55 5.56
N LEU A 90 -5.28 2.26 5.88
CA LEU A 90 -5.01 1.17 4.92
C LEU A 90 -5.97 1.20 3.74
N GLN A 91 -7.25 1.46 3.97
CA GLN A 91 -8.24 1.65 2.90
C GLN A 91 -7.90 2.86 2.01
N GLY A 92 -7.39 3.95 2.59
CA GLY A 92 -6.88 5.10 1.85
C GLY A 92 -5.56 4.84 1.11
N PHE A 93 -4.72 3.96 1.64
CA PHE A 93 -3.44 3.56 1.05
C PHE A 93 -3.63 2.60 -0.14
N PHE A 94 -4.60 1.69 -0.03
CA PHE A 94 -4.92 0.67 -1.03
C PHE A 94 -6.30 0.89 -1.67
N PRO A 95 -6.51 1.98 -2.44
CA PRO A 95 -7.84 2.34 -2.95
C PRO A 95 -8.43 1.37 -3.98
N ASP A 96 -7.60 0.52 -4.60
CA ASP A 96 -8.02 -0.46 -5.62
C ASP A 96 -7.98 -1.91 -5.13
N LYS A 97 -7.68 -2.13 -3.84
CA LYS A 97 -7.67 -3.47 -3.25
C LYS A 97 -9.10 -3.94 -2.98
N SER A 98 -9.39 -5.22 -3.20
CA SER A 98 -10.74 -5.77 -3.01
C SER A 98 -11.12 -5.79 -1.52
N GLU A 99 -12.43 -5.77 -1.24
CA GLU A 99 -12.94 -5.86 0.13
C GLU A 99 -12.49 -7.16 0.83
N GLU A 100 -12.41 -8.26 0.10
CA GLU A 100 -11.92 -9.55 0.63
C GLU A 100 -10.46 -9.43 1.09
N ARG A 101 -9.58 -8.86 0.27
CA ARG A 101 -8.16 -8.62 0.61
C ARG A 101 -8.01 -7.62 1.74
N MET A 102 -8.84 -6.58 1.75
CA MET A 102 -8.86 -5.61 2.85
C MET A 102 -9.32 -6.27 4.16
N THR A 103 -10.27 -7.20 4.10
CA THR A 103 -10.74 -7.96 5.27
C THR A 103 -9.67 -8.91 5.78
N ALA A 104 -8.93 -9.58 4.89
CA ALA A 104 -7.78 -10.41 5.27
C ALA A 104 -6.69 -9.59 5.97
N LEU A 105 -6.37 -8.38 5.49
CA LEU A 105 -5.45 -7.48 6.18
C LEU A 105 -5.94 -7.10 7.59
N LYS A 106 -7.23 -6.83 7.76
CA LYS A 106 -7.79 -6.56 9.10
C LYS A 106 -7.63 -7.77 10.02
N ALA A 107 -7.97 -8.97 9.53
CA ALA A 107 -7.83 -10.20 10.29
C ALA A 107 -6.37 -10.47 10.70
N SER A 108 -5.41 -10.21 9.81
CA SER A 108 -3.99 -10.38 10.11
C SER A 108 -3.49 -9.41 11.20
N ILE A 109 -4.03 -8.20 11.28
CA ILE A 109 -3.75 -7.25 12.36
C ILE A 109 -4.32 -7.75 13.70
N ASP A 110 -5.52 -8.33 13.67
CA ASP A 110 -6.16 -8.91 14.86
C ASP A 110 -5.42 -10.14 15.39
N GLU A 111 -4.74 -10.88 14.51
CA GLU A 111 -3.89 -12.02 14.89
C GLU A 111 -2.58 -11.56 15.54
N ASP A 112 -1.96 -10.50 15.01
CA ASP A 112 -0.69 -9.98 15.54
C ASP A 112 -0.86 -9.21 16.86
N VAL A 113 -1.97 -8.46 17.02
CA VAL A 113 -2.15 -7.54 18.15
C VAL A 113 -3.56 -7.59 18.73
N GLU A 114 -3.62 -7.95 20.02
CA GLU A 114 -4.84 -7.90 20.81
C GLU A 114 -5.23 -6.47 21.24
N GLY A 115 -6.53 -6.18 21.23
CA GLY A 115 -7.11 -4.91 21.70
C GLY A 115 -7.23 -3.82 20.63
N ASP A 116 -7.69 -2.64 21.06
CA ASP A 116 -8.04 -1.53 20.15
C ASP A 116 -6.85 -0.58 19.88
N ILE A 117 -5.76 -0.70 20.64
CA ILE A 117 -4.55 0.12 20.49
C ILE A 117 -3.42 -0.79 20.01
N ILE A 118 -2.87 -0.47 18.84
CA ILE A 118 -1.85 -1.24 18.16
C ILE A 118 -0.48 -0.58 18.36
N GLU A 119 0.49 -1.35 18.82
CA GLU A 119 1.91 -0.99 18.74
C GLU A 119 2.44 -1.33 17.34
N TYR A 120 2.28 -0.41 16.38
CA TYR A 120 2.44 -0.70 14.94
C TYR A 120 3.85 -1.12 14.52
N ARG A 121 4.86 -0.98 15.38
CA ARG A 121 6.20 -1.53 15.14
C ARG A 121 6.18 -3.06 15.14
N VAL A 122 5.37 -3.65 16.02
CA VAL A 122 5.24 -5.10 16.17
C VAL A 122 4.74 -5.75 14.88
N LEU A 123 3.89 -5.05 14.11
CA LEU A 123 3.37 -5.53 12.83
C LEU A 123 4.44 -5.78 11.75
N PHE A 124 5.66 -5.26 11.92
CA PHE A 124 6.78 -5.44 11.00
C PHE A 124 8.01 -6.03 11.67
N GLU A 125 7.92 -6.43 12.94
CA GLU A 125 9.04 -7.04 13.65
C GLU A 125 9.23 -8.49 13.21
N GLU A 126 10.49 -8.87 13.03
CA GLU A 126 10.88 -10.26 12.81
C GLU A 126 11.06 -10.96 14.17
N ASP A 127 10.56 -12.19 14.27
CA ASP A 127 10.79 -13.03 15.43
C ASP A 127 12.24 -13.57 15.45
N ARG A 128 12.56 -14.42 16.44
CA ARG A 128 13.90 -15.00 16.59
C ARG A 128 14.27 -15.98 15.47
N GLU A 129 13.28 -16.48 14.75
CA GLU A 129 13.41 -17.40 13.63
C GLU A 129 13.36 -16.65 12.28
N TYR A 130 13.33 -15.31 12.31
CA TYR A 130 13.21 -14.40 11.17
C TYR A 130 11.85 -14.46 10.46
N ASN A 131 10.81 -15.00 11.10
CA ASN A 131 9.46 -14.92 10.57
C ASN A 131 8.89 -13.54 10.87
N GLN A 132 8.21 -12.94 9.89
CA GLN A 132 7.45 -11.71 10.12
C GLN A 132 6.06 -12.02 10.68
N GLY A 133 5.44 -11.04 11.34
CA GLY A 133 4.04 -11.13 11.78
C GLY A 133 3.06 -11.36 10.63
N SER A 134 1.87 -11.87 10.96
CA SER A 134 0.82 -12.22 10.00
C SER A 134 0.47 -11.05 9.08
N PHE A 135 0.46 -9.81 9.59
CA PHE A 135 0.16 -8.63 8.79
C PHE A 135 1.21 -8.37 7.71
N ALA A 136 2.50 -8.45 8.05
CA ALA A 136 3.56 -8.19 7.09
C ALA A 136 3.60 -9.27 6.00
N GLU A 137 3.41 -10.53 6.36
CA GLU A 137 3.29 -11.65 5.40
C GLU A 137 2.05 -11.50 4.51
N GLU A 138 0.88 -11.18 5.06
CA GLU A 138 -0.34 -10.95 4.27
C GLU A 138 -0.16 -9.80 3.26
N VAL A 139 0.51 -8.70 3.64
CA VAL A 139 0.84 -7.61 2.71
C VAL A 139 1.72 -8.10 1.55
N LYS A 140 2.73 -8.92 1.86
CA LYS A 140 3.66 -9.49 0.86
C LYS A 140 2.93 -10.44 -0.09
N ASP A 141 2.15 -11.36 0.46
CA ASP A 141 1.40 -12.37 -0.29
C ASP A 141 0.38 -11.73 -1.21
N GLN A 142 -0.39 -10.77 -0.68
CA GLN A 142 -1.36 -10.05 -1.50
C GLN A 142 -0.68 -9.28 -2.63
N GLN A 143 0.49 -8.68 -2.42
CA GLN A 143 1.24 -8.00 -3.48
C GLN A 143 1.68 -8.98 -4.57
N LEU A 144 2.18 -10.16 -4.19
CA LEU A 144 2.60 -11.19 -5.13
C LEU A 144 1.41 -11.74 -5.92
N GLN A 145 0.29 -12.01 -5.26
CA GLN A 145 -0.94 -12.48 -5.91
C GLN A 145 -1.53 -11.41 -6.84
N GLU A 146 -1.59 -10.15 -6.42
CA GLU A 146 -2.02 -9.01 -7.25
C GLU A 146 -1.19 -8.90 -8.52
N ARG A 147 0.11 -9.11 -8.39
CA ARG A 147 1.03 -9.14 -9.52
C ARG A 147 0.70 -10.27 -10.49
N VAL A 148 0.50 -11.48 -9.98
CA VAL A 148 0.15 -12.66 -10.80
C VAL A 148 -1.19 -12.41 -11.53
N ASP A 149 -2.20 -11.92 -10.84
CA ASP A 149 -3.52 -11.62 -11.41
C ASP A 149 -3.45 -10.57 -12.52
N TYR A 150 -2.66 -9.51 -12.28
CA TYR A 150 -2.43 -8.46 -13.27
C TYR A 150 -1.78 -9.04 -14.53
N LEU A 151 -0.71 -9.82 -14.38
CA LEU A 151 0.00 -10.44 -15.50
C LEU A 151 -0.87 -11.41 -16.28
N ASN A 152 -1.68 -12.22 -15.60
CA ASN A 152 -2.60 -13.16 -16.25
C ASN A 152 -3.68 -12.42 -17.05
N THR A 153 -4.21 -11.33 -16.51
CA THR A 153 -5.20 -10.50 -17.21
C THR A 153 -4.56 -9.78 -18.40
N LEU A 154 -3.32 -9.30 -18.26
CA LEU A 154 -2.55 -8.69 -19.33
C LEU A 154 -2.26 -9.70 -20.45
N GLU A 155 -1.84 -10.91 -20.11
CA GLU A 155 -1.60 -11.98 -21.07
C GLU A 155 -2.84 -12.30 -21.89
N ASN A 156 -3.99 -12.48 -21.22
CA ASN A 156 -5.27 -12.69 -21.88
C ASN A 156 -5.65 -11.50 -22.78
N SER A 157 -5.38 -10.28 -22.33
CA SER A 157 -5.64 -9.08 -23.12
C SER A 157 -4.73 -8.98 -24.34
N MET A 158 -3.45 -9.36 -24.24
CA MET A 158 -2.55 -9.44 -25.38
C MET A 158 -3.04 -10.47 -26.39
N TRP A 159 -3.44 -11.67 -25.95
CA TRP A 159 -3.99 -12.71 -26.82
C TRP A 159 -5.20 -12.27 -27.63
N GLN A 160 -6.01 -11.33 -27.13
CA GLN A 160 -7.14 -10.76 -27.86
C GLN A 160 -6.75 -9.75 -28.95
N GLN A 161 -5.48 -9.33 -29.00
CA GLN A 161 -4.97 -8.34 -29.97
C GLN A 161 -4.09 -8.95 -31.05
N VAL A 162 -3.98 -10.27 -31.07
CA VAL A 162 -3.08 -11.01 -31.96
C VAL A 162 -3.74 -11.34 -33.29
N ASP A 163 -2.95 -11.31 -34.36
CA ASP A 163 -3.30 -11.88 -35.66
C ASP A 163 -3.03 -13.40 -35.70
N GLU A 164 -3.22 -14.07 -36.84
CA GLU A 164 -3.17 -15.54 -36.97
C GLU A 164 -1.82 -16.18 -36.57
N ASP A 165 -0.72 -15.43 -36.56
CA ASP A 165 0.65 -15.92 -36.33
C ASP A 165 1.15 -15.80 -34.88
N TYR A 166 0.28 -15.56 -33.89
CA TYR A 166 0.68 -15.33 -32.48
C TYR A 166 1.58 -14.08 -32.26
N MET A 167 1.67 -13.22 -33.28
CA MET A 167 2.43 -11.97 -33.27
C MET A 167 1.55 -10.78 -32.87
N ILE A 168 2.13 -9.87 -32.08
CA ILE A 168 1.49 -8.63 -31.67
C ILE A 168 2.42 -7.45 -31.98
N ASN A 169 1.84 -6.35 -32.48
CA ASN A 169 2.56 -5.10 -32.68
C ASN A 169 2.48 -4.18 -31.46
N ASP A 170 3.23 -3.08 -31.50
CA ASP A 170 3.24 -2.06 -30.44
C ASP A 170 1.83 -1.51 -30.13
N VAL A 171 1.00 -1.30 -31.15
CA VAL A 171 -0.38 -0.80 -31.00
C VAL A 171 -1.27 -1.80 -30.26
N GLY A 172 -1.14 -3.09 -30.57
CA GLY A 172 -1.84 -4.18 -29.90
C GLY A 172 -1.43 -4.26 -28.43
N ILE A 173 -0.12 -4.22 -28.15
CA ILE A 173 0.41 -4.22 -26.78
C ILE A 173 -0.13 -2.99 -26.01
N MET A 174 -0.09 -1.80 -26.62
CA MET A 174 -0.65 -0.59 -26.02
C MET A 174 -2.14 -0.72 -25.66
N ARG A 175 -2.92 -1.35 -26.55
CA ARG A 175 -4.34 -1.57 -26.31
C ARG A 175 -4.55 -2.57 -25.18
N ALA A 176 -3.76 -3.63 -25.12
CA ALA A 176 -3.83 -4.62 -24.05
C ALA A 176 -3.54 -4.01 -22.68
N PHE A 177 -2.46 -3.23 -22.55
CA PHE A 177 -2.15 -2.53 -21.30
C PHE A 177 -3.27 -1.58 -20.87
N ARG A 178 -3.84 -0.81 -21.80
CA ARG A 178 -4.95 0.12 -21.49
C ARG A 178 -6.26 -0.59 -21.16
N ALA A 179 -6.47 -1.80 -21.66
CA ALA A 179 -7.64 -2.60 -21.32
C ALA A 179 -7.57 -3.11 -19.88
N VAL A 180 -6.37 -3.47 -19.40
CA VAL A 180 -6.15 -3.92 -18.02
C VAL A 180 -6.04 -2.74 -17.04
N ASP A 181 -5.37 -1.67 -17.47
CA ASP A 181 -5.13 -0.47 -16.68
C ASP A 181 -5.48 0.78 -17.48
N SER A 182 -6.69 1.29 -17.26
CA SER A 182 -7.18 2.49 -17.93
C SER A 182 -6.45 3.77 -17.50
N ASN A 183 -5.71 3.74 -16.39
CA ASN A 183 -5.02 4.94 -15.86
C ASN A 183 -3.52 4.93 -16.16
N ILE A 184 -3.04 3.92 -16.89
CA ILE A 184 -1.63 3.79 -17.20
C ILE A 184 -1.09 5.08 -17.85
N THR A 185 -0.02 5.63 -17.28
CA THR A 185 0.59 6.84 -17.83
C THR A 185 1.33 6.54 -19.13
N LYS A 186 1.53 7.56 -19.97
CA LYS A 186 2.28 7.38 -21.23
C LYS A 186 3.71 6.94 -20.99
N ASP A 187 4.35 7.45 -19.93
CA ASP A 187 5.73 7.11 -19.59
C ASP A 187 5.84 5.68 -19.08
N THR A 188 4.92 5.25 -18.20
CA THR A 188 4.82 3.85 -17.72
C THR A 188 4.56 2.89 -18.89
N LEU A 189 3.64 3.26 -19.79
CA LEU A 189 3.31 2.44 -20.96
C LEU A 189 4.52 2.31 -21.91
N LYS A 190 5.23 3.41 -22.17
CA LYS A 190 6.44 3.40 -22.99
C LYS A 190 7.52 2.49 -22.39
N PHE A 191 7.73 2.57 -21.08
CA PHE A 191 8.67 1.70 -20.37
C PHE A 191 8.32 0.21 -20.53
N TYR A 192 7.04 -0.15 -20.41
CA TYR A 192 6.61 -1.53 -20.62
C TYR A 192 6.72 -1.98 -22.08
N LEU A 193 6.44 -1.11 -23.05
CA LEU A 193 6.64 -1.41 -24.47
C LEU A 193 8.12 -1.69 -24.77
N GLU A 194 9.02 -0.82 -24.33
CA GLU A 194 10.46 -1.02 -24.51
C GLU A 194 10.89 -2.36 -23.89
N ARG A 195 10.32 -2.74 -22.74
CA ARG A 195 10.57 -4.07 -22.14
C ARG A 195 10.03 -5.22 -23.00
N CYS A 196 8.81 -5.12 -23.54
CA CYS A 196 8.24 -6.14 -24.43
C CYS A 196 9.14 -6.39 -25.65
N PHE A 197 9.74 -5.34 -26.22
CA PHE A 197 10.62 -5.44 -27.38
C PHE A 197 12.10 -5.61 -27.05
N ASN A 198 12.47 -5.77 -25.77
CA ASN A 198 13.85 -5.88 -25.31
C ASN A 198 14.73 -4.66 -25.68
N GLY A 199 14.16 -3.46 -25.60
CA GLY A 199 14.83 -2.18 -25.79
C GLY A 199 14.07 -1.26 -26.76
N LYS A 200 14.82 -0.59 -27.64
CA LYS A 200 14.24 0.31 -28.64
C LYS A 200 13.49 -0.50 -29.70
N TYR A 201 12.29 -0.07 -30.02
CA TYR A 201 11.45 -0.62 -31.08
C TYR A 201 11.09 0.46 -32.09
N LYS A 202 10.60 0.05 -33.25
CA LYS A 202 9.99 0.91 -34.27
C LYS A 202 8.49 0.63 -34.33
N ASP A 203 7.72 1.64 -34.73
CA ASP A 203 6.28 1.49 -34.93
C ASP A 203 6.00 0.37 -35.93
N GLY A 204 5.15 -0.59 -35.54
CA GLY A 204 4.83 -1.76 -36.34
C GLY A 204 5.78 -2.96 -36.16
N ASP A 205 6.80 -2.88 -35.29
CA ASP A 205 7.60 -4.05 -34.93
C ASP A 205 6.69 -5.14 -34.32
N LEU A 206 6.94 -6.39 -34.72
CA LEU A 206 6.19 -7.55 -34.25
C LEU A 206 7.00 -8.31 -33.20
N VAL A 207 6.30 -8.82 -32.19
CA VAL A 207 6.85 -9.71 -31.18
C VAL A 207 5.85 -10.82 -30.89
N ASP A 208 6.37 -12.01 -30.62
CA ASP A 208 5.56 -13.13 -30.13
C ASP A 208 5.03 -12.84 -28.72
N VAL A 209 3.75 -13.14 -28.46
CA VAL A 209 3.12 -12.82 -27.16
C VAL A 209 3.84 -13.48 -25.99
N LEU A 210 4.29 -14.74 -26.13
CA LEU A 210 4.99 -15.43 -25.05
C LEU A 210 6.34 -14.77 -24.77
N GLN A 211 7.06 -14.32 -25.81
CA GLN A 211 8.30 -13.57 -25.62
C GLN A 211 8.07 -12.22 -24.92
N ALA A 212 7.05 -11.47 -25.34
CA ALA A 212 6.68 -10.20 -24.71
C ALA A 212 6.31 -10.41 -23.24
N MET A 213 5.43 -11.38 -22.96
CA MET A 213 4.99 -11.69 -21.60
C MET A 213 6.12 -12.21 -20.71
N ASN A 214 7.03 -13.04 -21.22
CA ASN A 214 8.17 -13.51 -20.44
C ASN A 214 9.09 -12.34 -20.03
N ARG A 215 9.27 -11.34 -20.91
CA ARG A 215 10.04 -10.12 -20.60
C ARG A 215 9.33 -9.26 -19.55
N VAL A 216 8.02 -9.09 -19.65
CA VAL A 216 7.21 -8.33 -18.69
C VAL A 216 7.14 -9.02 -17.32
N ARG A 217 6.96 -10.34 -17.29
CA ARG A 217 6.87 -11.19 -16.09
C ARG A 217 8.14 -11.17 -15.24
N LYS A 218 9.30 -10.95 -15.85
CA LYS A 218 10.56 -10.80 -15.12
C LYS A 218 10.66 -9.45 -14.40
N GLY A 219 10.18 -8.36 -15.00
CA GLY A 219 10.36 -7.02 -14.44
C GLY A 219 9.27 -6.60 -13.45
N VAL A 220 9.50 -5.49 -12.75
CA VAL A 220 8.47 -4.81 -11.95
C VAL A 220 7.30 -4.37 -12.84
N VAL A 221 6.08 -4.72 -12.42
CA VAL A 221 4.84 -4.27 -13.06
C VAL A 221 3.88 -3.82 -11.98
N LYS A 222 3.44 -2.58 -12.11
CA LYS A 222 2.52 -1.92 -11.20
C LYS A 222 1.32 -1.39 -11.95
N LYS A 223 0.13 -1.65 -11.40
CA LYS A 223 -1.11 -1.02 -11.83
C LYS A 223 -1.15 0.42 -11.31
N GLU A 224 -1.42 1.37 -12.19
CA GLU A 224 -1.63 2.76 -11.81
C GLU A 224 -2.98 2.89 -11.11
N SER A 225 -2.95 3.44 -9.90
CA SER A 225 -4.17 3.64 -9.14
C SER A 225 -4.97 4.83 -9.70
N LYS A 226 -6.30 4.68 -9.73
CA LYS A 226 -7.24 5.78 -10.08
C LYS A 226 -7.10 6.96 -9.13
N PHE A 227 -6.73 6.67 -7.90
CA PHE A 227 -6.57 7.65 -6.84
C PHE A 227 -5.09 7.68 -6.47
N LYS A 228 -4.50 8.87 -6.30
CA LYS A 228 -3.20 8.92 -5.64
C LYS A 228 -3.43 8.33 -4.25
N SER A 229 -2.73 7.24 -3.90
CA SER A 229 -2.88 6.66 -2.58
C SER A 229 -2.71 7.76 -1.53
N ALA A 230 -3.54 7.74 -0.47
CA ALA A 230 -3.40 8.69 0.61
C ALA A 230 -1.95 8.68 1.13
N GLY A 231 -1.32 7.50 1.19
CA GLY A 231 0.11 7.32 1.41
C GLY A 231 1.01 8.09 0.44
N SER A 232 0.74 8.10 -0.87
CA SER A 232 1.51 8.91 -1.82
C SER A 232 1.32 10.42 -1.63
N VAL A 233 0.14 10.87 -1.21
CA VAL A 233 -0.15 12.28 -0.92
C VAL A 233 0.52 12.71 0.39
N LEU A 234 0.42 11.86 1.42
CA LEU A 234 1.08 12.00 2.71
C LEU A 234 2.61 12.00 2.56
N MET A 235 3.18 11.04 1.84
CA MET A 235 4.61 10.95 1.56
C MET A 235 5.15 12.17 0.78
N LYS A 236 4.37 12.71 -0.16
CA LYS A 236 4.73 13.97 -0.85
C LYS A 236 4.64 15.18 0.08
N ALA A 237 3.70 15.21 1.01
CA ALA A 237 3.59 16.26 2.02
C ALA A 237 4.76 16.20 3.03
N ALA A 238 5.14 15.01 3.47
CA ALA A 238 6.26 14.77 4.37
C ALA A 238 7.61 15.14 3.74
N LYS A 239 7.87 14.73 2.49
CA LYS A 239 9.12 15.05 1.77
C LYS A 239 9.35 16.55 1.52
N ASN A 240 8.30 17.35 1.53
CA ASN A 240 8.40 18.80 1.30
C ASN A 240 8.66 19.62 2.58
N GLY A 241 8.95 18.96 3.71
CA GLY A 241 9.53 19.61 4.90
C GLY A 241 8.64 20.64 5.60
N LYS A 242 7.36 20.73 5.24
CA LYS A 242 6.36 21.54 5.94
C LYS A 242 5.45 20.62 6.73
N GLN A 243 5.88 20.28 7.95
CA GLN A 243 4.95 19.90 9.02
C GLN A 243 3.89 20.98 9.10
N ASN A 244 2.66 20.69 8.70
CA ASN A 244 1.57 21.63 8.80
C ASN A 244 0.25 20.87 8.75
N LYS A 245 -0.72 21.43 9.45
CA LYS A 245 -2.19 21.26 9.34
C LYS A 245 -2.69 20.56 8.06
N GLY A 246 -2.08 20.84 6.90
CA GLY A 246 -2.34 20.20 5.62
C GLY A 246 -2.20 18.66 5.54
N ALA A 247 -1.43 17.98 6.40
CA ALA A 247 -1.40 16.51 6.41
C ALA A 247 -2.63 15.90 7.12
N LEU A 248 -3.07 16.55 8.20
CA LEU A 248 -4.34 16.26 8.90
C LEU A 248 -5.54 16.65 8.04
N ASP A 249 -5.51 17.83 7.42
CA ASP A 249 -6.52 18.27 6.45
C ASP A 249 -6.55 17.34 5.22
N ALA A 250 -5.41 16.74 4.82
CA ALA A 250 -5.36 15.76 3.74
C ALA A 250 -5.95 14.41 4.16
N LEU A 251 -5.73 13.96 5.40
CA LEU A 251 -6.38 12.77 5.95
C LEU A 251 -7.88 12.98 6.13
N GLU A 252 -8.30 14.14 6.64
CA GLU A 252 -9.70 14.53 6.72
C GLU A 252 -10.34 14.70 5.34
N ALA A 253 -9.61 15.25 4.34
CA ALA A 253 -10.09 15.35 2.96
C ALA A 253 -10.21 13.98 2.30
N VAL A 254 -9.25 13.07 2.51
CA VAL A 254 -9.33 11.68 2.04
C VAL A 254 -10.52 10.98 2.69
N ARG A 255 -10.71 11.17 4.00
CA ARG A 255 -11.84 10.63 4.76
C ARG A 255 -13.18 11.21 4.28
N ALA A 256 -13.26 12.51 4.01
CA ALA A 256 -14.46 13.19 3.50
C ALA A 256 -14.81 12.75 2.06
N MET A 257 -13.81 12.63 1.18
CA MET A 257 -13.99 12.09 -0.18
C MET A 257 -14.46 10.64 -0.16
N TRP A 258 -14.00 9.85 0.82
CA TRP A 258 -14.46 8.47 1.02
C TRP A 258 -15.90 8.41 1.52
N ILE A 259 -16.28 9.22 2.52
CA ILE A 259 -17.67 9.34 2.99
C ILE A 259 -18.60 9.75 1.84
N GLU A 260 -18.18 10.68 0.98
CA GLU A 260 -18.96 11.10 -0.19
C GLU A 260 -19.12 9.96 -1.22
N LYS A 261 -18.09 9.13 -1.41
CA LYS A 261 -18.11 7.96 -2.30
C LYS A 261 -18.98 6.82 -1.75
N GLU A 262 -18.95 6.55 -0.45
CA GLU A 262 -19.87 5.62 0.21
C GLU A 262 -21.32 6.12 0.15
N MET A 263 -21.56 7.41 0.40
CA MET A 263 -22.89 8.02 0.29
C MET A 263 -23.43 8.00 -1.15
N ALA A 264 -22.55 8.13 -2.15
CA ALA A 264 -22.92 8.02 -3.56
C ALA A 264 -23.19 6.56 -3.99
N GLY A 265 -22.45 5.59 -3.45
CA GLY A 265 -22.70 4.16 -3.64
C GLY A 265 -23.94 3.65 -2.92
N THR A 266 -24.29 4.29 -1.80
CA THR A 266 -25.46 3.98 -0.96
C THR A 266 -26.65 4.88 -1.30
N ARG A 267 -26.89 5.14 -2.59
CA ARG A 267 -28.26 5.46 -3.05
C ARG A 267 -29.11 4.19 -2.94
N LEU A 268 -29.39 3.78 -1.70
CA LEU A 268 -30.60 3.07 -1.37
C LEU A 268 -31.74 3.88 -2.00
N LYS A 269 -32.48 3.21 -2.89
CA LYS A 269 -33.75 3.71 -3.41
C LYS A 269 -34.68 3.88 -2.21
N ILE A 270 -34.70 5.08 -1.63
CA ILE A 270 -35.77 5.50 -0.73
C ILE A 270 -36.96 5.78 -1.65
N PRO A 271 -38.11 5.09 -1.51
CA PRO A 271 -39.31 5.41 -2.26
C PRO A 271 -39.72 6.84 -1.94
N ASP A 272 -40.10 7.61 -2.96
CA ASP A 272 -40.55 9.00 -2.82
C ASP A 272 -41.63 9.11 -1.71
N GLY A 273 -41.33 9.81 -0.61
CA GLY A 273 -42.41 10.16 0.33
C GLY A 273 -42.07 10.55 1.77
N GLU A 274 -40.92 10.20 2.35
CA GLU A 274 -40.64 10.54 3.77
C GLU A 274 -39.20 10.99 4.00
N ALA A 275 -39.05 12.14 4.67
CA ALA A 275 -37.76 12.68 5.09
C ALA A 275 -37.21 11.88 6.30
N PRO A 276 -35.92 11.51 6.32
CA PRO A 276 -35.34 10.84 7.48
C PRO A 276 -35.14 11.81 8.66
N PRO A 277 -35.34 11.38 9.92
CA PRO A 277 -35.35 12.27 11.07
C PRO A 277 -33.95 12.77 11.46
N PRO A 278 -33.80 14.05 11.86
CA PRO A 278 -32.51 14.68 12.11
C PRO A 278 -31.97 14.39 13.52
N ALA A 279 -31.87 13.12 13.92
CA ALA A 279 -31.53 12.75 15.30
C ALA A 279 -30.20 11.99 15.48
N VAL A 280 -29.56 11.49 14.42
CA VAL A 280 -28.32 10.68 14.58
C VAL A 280 -27.04 11.48 14.31
N ALA A 281 -27.10 12.57 13.55
CA ALA A 281 -25.94 13.42 13.28
C ALA A 281 -25.63 14.45 14.40
N GLN A 282 -26.62 14.85 15.19
CA GLN A 282 -26.41 15.85 16.25
C GLN A 282 -25.92 15.25 17.57
N ALA A 283 -26.16 13.96 17.83
CA ALA A 283 -25.74 13.32 19.09
C ALA A 283 -24.22 13.06 19.16
N PHE A 284 -23.54 12.84 18.03
CA PHE A 284 -22.10 12.55 18.02
C PHE A 284 -21.22 13.82 18.07
N LEU A 285 -21.74 14.94 17.56
CA LEU A 285 -21.06 16.26 17.58
C LEU A 285 -21.14 16.95 18.95
N GLY A 286 -22.21 16.72 19.72
CA GLY A 286 -22.37 17.32 21.06
C GLY A 286 -21.38 16.82 22.10
N HIS A 287 -21.05 15.52 22.08
CA HIS A 287 -20.23 14.91 23.12
C HIS A 287 -18.72 15.22 23.01
N MET A 288 -18.22 15.58 21.82
CA MET A 288 -16.81 15.94 21.62
C MET A 288 -16.50 17.42 21.90
N LEU A 289 -17.49 18.33 21.82
CA LEU A 289 -17.26 19.76 21.99
C LEU A 289 -17.32 20.22 23.46
N GLU A 290 -18.05 19.53 24.34
CA GLU A 290 -18.13 19.90 25.76
C GLU A 290 -16.86 19.57 26.58
N GLY A 291 -16.05 18.60 26.13
CA GLY A 291 -14.78 18.25 26.79
C GLY A 291 -13.61 19.19 26.50
N ALA A 292 -13.69 19.99 25.43
CA ALA A 292 -12.61 20.89 24.98
C ALA A 292 -12.76 22.34 25.47
N VAL A 293 -13.98 22.76 25.85
CA VAL A 293 -14.25 24.14 26.29
C VAL A 293 -13.95 24.32 27.78
N THR A 294 -14.20 23.32 28.63
CA THR A 294 -13.97 23.42 30.08
C THR A 294 -12.49 23.55 30.45
N LYS A 295 -11.57 22.88 29.75
CA LYS A 295 -10.12 23.00 30.01
C LYS A 295 -9.49 24.32 29.57
N LYS A 296 -10.16 25.12 28.73
CA LYS A 296 -9.66 26.44 28.30
C LYS A 296 -10.13 27.60 29.16
N VAL A 297 -11.17 27.43 29.97
CA VAL A 297 -11.66 28.48 30.88
C VAL A 297 -10.91 28.46 32.21
N ASP A 298 -10.54 27.28 32.73
CA ASP A 298 -9.84 27.18 34.02
C ASP A 298 -8.36 27.60 33.96
N ALA A 299 -7.73 27.54 32.78
CA ALA A 299 -6.36 27.99 32.59
C ALA A 299 -6.22 29.52 32.42
N ALA A 300 -7.33 30.23 32.18
CA ALA A 300 -7.35 31.69 31.97
C ALA A 300 -7.66 32.48 33.26
N LEU A 301 -8.07 31.81 34.34
CA LEU A 301 -8.44 32.45 35.63
C LEU A 301 -7.33 32.40 36.70
N ALA A 302 -6.16 31.83 36.40
CA ALA A 302 -5.08 31.62 37.37
C ALA A 302 -3.86 32.56 37.26
N ASN A 303 -3.83 33.50 36.30
CA ASN A 303 -2.75 34.48 36.19
C ASN A 303 -3.32 35.91 36.22
N GLY A 304 -2.84 36.70 37.19
CA GLY A 304 -3.36 37.99 37.70
C GLY A 304 -3.72 39.06 36.68
N GLU A 305 -4.49 40.10 37.05
CA GLU A 305 -4.09 41.12 38.03
C GLU A 305 -5.29 41.73 38.79
N THR A 306 -5.11 41.99 40.09
CA THR A 306 -6.02 42.77 40.95
C THR A 306 -5.81 44.29 40.80
N PRO A 307 -6.83 45.11 41.05
CA PRO A 307 -6.84 46.55 40.79
C PRO A 307 -6.38 47.37 42.01
N GLY A 308 -5.74 48.51 41.78
CA GLY A 308 -5.44 49.51 42.81
C GLY A 308 -5.45 50.90 42.21
N GLY A 309 -6.60 51.57 42.25
CA GLY A 309 -6.71 52.99 42.04
C GLY A 309 -6.52 53.73 43.35
N ASP A 310 -5.90 54.91 43.28
CA ASP A 310 -6.12 55.98 44.24
C ASP A 310 -6.21 57.31 43.48
N ALA A 311 -7.23 58.07 43.85
CA ALA A 311 -7.62 59.37 43.32
C ALA A 311 -6.96 60.52 44.13
N PRO A 312 -7.17 61.80 43.76
CA PRO A 312 -6.27 62.91 44.08
C PRO A 312 -6.61 63.63 45.40
N THR A 313 -5.64 64.37 45.96
CA THR A 313 -5.91 65.53 46.83
C THR A 313 -4.71 66.47 46.95
N GLU A 314 -5.02 67.76 46.83
CA GLU A 314 -4.26 69.01 47.09
C GLU A 314 -3.06 69.39 46.20
#